data_AF-A0A973H9S9-F1
#
_entry.id   AF-A0A973H9S9-F1
#
_cell.length_a   1.000
_cell.length_b   1.000
_cell.length_c   1.000
_cell.angle_alpha   90.00
_cell.angle_beta   90.00
_cell.angle_gamma   90.00
#
_symmetry.space_group_name_H-M   'P 1'
#
loop_
_entity.id
_entity.type
_entity.pdbx_description
1 polymer ?
#
loop_
_entity_poly.entity_id
_entity_poly.type
_entity_poly.pdbx_seq_one_letter_code
_entity_poly.pdbx_strand_id
1 'polypeptide(L)'
;MPHTPPVLRSDEPGSFPYSVLAERHPAIVRQVREAFPYGPDQHRALDALAENCTKGVVEPLPADAPDRERWAAWGADEHIGRSWFDLPWLWSESWFYRRLLDAVGYFGPGPWQGVDPFRPFKLAELDAPETDEELAALDDLADRPADEQAAALLHGSLWGNRADLGFRLSDEHAEARAAVPGLVADDSAALRSLLDGADTLCLVADNAGRELVPDLLLIAHL
;
A
#
# COMPACT_ATOMS: atom_id res chain seq x y z
N MET A 1 -33.01 -4.50 -10.27
CA MET A 1 -31.66 -3.96 -9.98
C MET A 1 -30.93 -5.04 -9.24
N PRO A 2 -29.78 -5.56 -9.72
CA PRO A 2 -28.97 -6.46 -8.89
C PRO A 2 -28.61 -5.71 -7.60
N HIS A 3 -28.77 -6.37 -6.45
CA HIS A 3 -28.42 -5.80 -5.16
C HIS A 3 -26.89 -5.74 -5.07
N THR A 4 -26.34 -4.53 -4.95
CA THR A 4 -24.92 -4.34 -4.66
C THR A 4 -24.61 -5.00 -3.32
N PRO A 5 -23.48 -5.73 -3.17
CA PRO A 5 -23.08 -6.29 -1.90
C PRO A 5 -22.95 -5.19 -0.83
N PRO A 6 -23.12 -5.54 0.47
CA PRO A 6 -22.97 -4.57 1.54
C PRO A 6 -21.53 -4.02 1.57
N VAL A 7 -21.41 -2.75 1.92
CA VAL A 7 -20.11 -2.08 2.10
C VAL A 7 -19.39 -2.70 3.30
N LEU A 8 -18.11 -3.02 3.13
CA LEU A 8 -17.26 -3.50 4.22
C LEU A 8 -17.06 -2.39 5.26
N ARG A 9 -17.25 -2.74 6.53
CA ARG A 9 -17.05 -1.88 7.69
C ARG A 9 -16.10 -2.56 8.66
N SER A 10 -15.68 -1.80 9.68
CA SER A 10 -14.85 -2.31 10.76
C SER A 10 -15.67 -2.62 12.01
N ASP A 11 -16.99 -2.73 11.94
CA ASP A 11 -17.92 -2.84 13.08
C ASP A 11 -18.04 -4.25 13.71
N GLU A 12 -17.39 -5.26 13.14
CA GLU A 12 -17.43 -6.64 13.65
C GLU A 12 -16.12 -7.01 14.39
N PRO A 13 -16.15 -7.15 15.74
CA PRO A 13 -14.98 -7.59 16.50
C PRO A 13 -14.46 -8.95 16.03
N GLY A 14 -13.14 -9.05 15.85
CA GLY A 14 -12.48 -10.25 15.32
C GLY A 14 -12.39 -10.33 13.80
N SER A 15 -13.07 -9.43 13.08
CA SER A 15 -12.84 -9.26 11.64
C SER A 15 -11.48 -8.60 11.34
N PHE A 16 -10.97 -8.81 10.13
CA PHE A 16 -9.75 -8.15 9.69
C PHE A 16 -9.87 -6.61 9.66
N PRO A 17 -10.94 -6.00 9.10
CA PRO A 17 -11.12 -4.55 9.14
C PRO A 17 -11.17 -3.96 10.55
N TYR A 18 -11.73 -4.70 11.52
CA TYR A 18 -11.72 -4.29 12.93
C TYR A 18 -10.31 -4.24 13.49
N SER A 19 -9.49 -5.28 13.27
CA SER A 19 -8.11 -5.32 13.80
C SER A 19 -7.20 -4.27 13.15
N VAL A 20 -7.42 -3.92 11.88
CA VAL A 20 -6.72 -2.81 11.22
C VAL A 20 -6.95 -1.51 12.00
N LEU A 21 -8.20 -1.20 12.30
CA LEU A 21 -8.56 0.05 12.95
C LEU A 21 -8.21 0.07 14.44
N ALA A 22 -8.48 -1.02 15.15
CA ALA A 22 -8.29 -1.12 16.60
C ALA A 22 -6.82 -1.35 17.02
N GLU A 23 -6.01 -1.98 16.16
CA GLU A 23 -4.67 -2.44 16.53
C GLU A 23 -3.58 -1.89 15.61
N ARG A 24 -3.73 -2.04 14.29
CA ARG A 24 -2.70 -1.66 13.32
C ARG A 24 -2.53 -0.15 13.21
N HIS A 25 -3.61 0.62 13.13
CA HIS A 25 -3.54 2.08 13.08
C HIS A 25 -2.80 2.68 14.29
N PRO A 26 -3.12 2.33 15.56
CA PRO A 26 -2.31 2.75 16.70
C PRO A 26 -0.84 2.32 16.62
N ALA A 27 -0.54 1.15 16.08
CA ALA A 27 0.85 0.70 15.89
C ALA A 27 1.59 1.57 14.87
N ILE A 28 0.95 1.90 13.75
CA ILE A 28 1.50 2.82 12.73
C ILE A 28 1.78 4.19 13.34
N VAL A 29 0.86 4.73 14.14
CA VAL A 29 1.09 6.03 14.80
C VAL A 29 2.33 5.99 15.69
N ARG A 30 2.48 4.94 16.51
CA ARG A 30 3.67 4.77 17.38
C ARG A 30 4.95 4.69 16.56
N GLN A 31 4.94 3.87 15.51
CA GLN A 31 6.07 3.71 14.61
C GLN A 31 6.47 5.05 13.96
N VAL A 32 5.52 5.80 13.41
CA VAL A 32 5.78 7.11 12.81
C VAL A 32 6.30 8.10 13.84
N ARG A 33 5.71 8.14 15.04
CA ARG A 33 6.12 9.01 16.14
C ARG A 33 7.59 8.84 16.52
N GLU A 34 8.11 7.63 16.39
CA GLU A 34 9.50 7.27 16.74
C GLU A 34 10.47 7.39 15.56
N ALA A 35 9.97 7.53 14.33
CA ALA A 35 10.77 7.53 13.10
C ALA A 35 11.53 8.83 12.83
N PHE A 36 11.09 9.94 13.43
CA PHE A 36 11.65 11.27 13.21
C PHE A 36 11.81 12.03 14.53
N PRO A 37 12.72 13.02 14.59
CA PRO A 37 12.87 13.88 15.77
C PRO A 37 11.75 14.94 15.84
N TYR A 38 10.51 14.48 15.92
CA TYR A 38 9.32 15.32 15.97
C TYR A 38 9.28 16.21 17.22
N GLY A 39 8.64 17.37 17.06
CA GLY A 39 8.43 18.30 18.16
C GLY A 39 7.26 17.90 19.07
N PRO A 40 7.09 18.59 20.22
CA PRO A 40 5.99 18.33 21.15
C PRO A 40 4.60 18.44 20.52
N ASP A 41 4.43 19.27 19.49
CA ASP A 41 3.14 19.50 18.84
C ASP A 41 2.74 18.30 17.97
N GLN A 42 3.66 17.77 17.18
CA GLN A 42 3.44 16.55 16.40
C GLN A 42 3.17 15.35 17.32
N HIS A 43 3.92 15.22 18.43
CA HIS A 43 3.66 14.16 19.41
C HIS A 43 2.24 14.25 19.97
N ARG A 44 1.78 15.43 20.39
CA ARG A 44 0.40 15.61 20.88
C ARG A 44 -0.64 15.29 19.80
N ALA A 45 -0.41 15.71 18.56
CA ALA A 45 -1.34 15.44 17.46
C ALA A 45 -1.41 13.94 17.11
N LEU A 46 -0.27 13.25 17.10
CA LEU A 46 -0.19 11.80 16.90
C LEU A 46 -0.86 11.03 18.04
N ASP A 47 -0.57 11.40 19.29
CA ASP A 47 -1.18 10.77 20.46
C ASP A 47 -2.72 10.98 20.44
N ALA A 48 -3.19 12.17 20.08
CA ALA A 48 -4.61 12.46 19.90
C ALA A 48 -5.24 11.65 18.74
N LEU A 49 -4.53 11.46 17.63
CA LEU A 49 -5.01 10.64 16.52
C LEU A 49 -5.17 9.18 16.93
N ALA A 50 -4.19 8.60 17.62
CA ALA A 50 -4.26 7.21 18.08
C ALA A 50 -5.44 6.96 19.05
N GLU A 51 -5.74 7.93 19.90
CA GLU A 51 -6.92 7.87 20.78
C GLU A 51 -8.22 8.09 20.00
N ASN A 52 -8.29 9.12 19.17
CA ASN A 52 -9.50 9.46 18.41
C ASN A 52 -9.91 8.33 17.44
N CYS A 53 -8.96 7.71 16.74
CA CYS A 53 -9.30 6.67 15.77
C CYS A 53 -9.88 5.40 16.42
N THR A 54 -9.63 5.16 17.70
CA THR A 54 -10.10 3.96 18.41
C THR A 54 -11.27 4.22 19.37
N LYS A 55 -11.40 5.44 19.89
CA LYS A 55 -12.42 5.77 20.92
C LYS A 55 -13.25 7.00 20.60
N GLY A 56 -12.81 7.79 19.63
CA GLY A 56 -13.42 9.05 19.26
C GLY A 56 -14.36 8.92 18.07
N VAL A 57 -14.59 10.08 17.46
CA VAL A 57 -15.41 10.22 16.26
C VAL A 57 -14.62 10.92 15.17
N VAL A 58 -15.04 10.78 13.93
CA VAL A 58 -14.46 11.50 12.80
C VAL A 58 -14.69 13.00 12.99
N GLU A 59 -13.61 13.74 13.13
CA GLU A 59 -13.61 15.20 13.28
C GLU A 59 -13.43 15.88 11.93
N PRO A 60 -13.99 17.09 11.73
CA PRO A 60 -13.83 17.82 10.48
C PRO A 60 -12.37 18.23 10.25
N LEU A 61 -11.98 18.34 8.98
CA LEU A 61 -10.70 18.96 8.62
C LEU A 61 -10.70 20.46 8.96
N PRO A 62 -9.51 21.06 9.19
CA PRO A 62 -9.35 22.50 9.26
C PRO A 62 -10.00 23.21 8.07
N ALA A 63 -10.55 24.40 8.30
CA ALA A 63 -11.26 25.16 7.26
C ALA A 63 -10.35 25.52 6.07
N ASP A 64 -9.04 25.64 6.32
CA ASP A 64 -7.99 25.95 5.37
C ASP A 64 -7.26 24.71 4.82
N ALA A 65 -7.72 23.50 5.13
CA ALA A 65 -7.12 22.28 4.59
C ALA A 65 -7.21 22.26 3.05
N PRO A 66 -6.10 22.07 2.33
CA PRO A 66 -6.04 22.25 0.87
C PRO A 66 -6.89 21.23 0.10
N ASP A 67 -7.18 20.08 0.70
CA ASP A 67 -7.94 18.98 0.12
C ASP A 67 -9.36 18.84 0.70
N ARG A 68 -9.81 19.82 1.50
CA ARG A 68 -11.13 19.80 2.15
C ARG A 68 -12.27 19.58 1.17
N GLU A 69 -12.26 20.28 0.03
CA GLU A 69 -13.32 20.17 -0.98
C GLU A 69 -13.39 18.76 -1.59
N ARG A 70 -12.22 18.12 -1.83
CA ARG A 70 -12.16 16.76 -2.35
C ARG A 70 -12.75 15.76 -1.37
N TRP A 71 -12.48 15.93 -0.09
CA TRP A 71 -13.06 15.10 0.97
C TRP A 71 -14.56 15.31 1.16
N ALA A 72 -15.02 16.56 1.10
CA ALA A 72 -16.45 16.87 1.12
C ALA A 72 -17.17 16.20 -0.08
N ALA A 73 -16.59 16.28 -1.27
CA ALA A 73 -17.10 15.60 -2.47
C ALA A 73 -17.11 14.07 -2.33
N TRP A 74 -16.19 13.50 -1.54
CA TRP A 74 -16.15 12.08 -1.20
C TRP A 74 -17.00 11.72 0.05
N GLY A 75 -17.88 12.62 0.49
CA GLY A 75 -18.87 12.33 1.53
C GLY A 75 -18.42 12.56 2.97
N ALA A 76 -17.33 13.30 3.20
CA ALA A 76 -16.84 13.56 4.56
C ALA A 76 -17.91 14.15 5.49
N ASP A 77 -18.76 15.05 4.96
CA ASP A 77 -19.83 15.70 5.73
C ASP A 77 -20.86 14.70 6.29
N GLU A 78 -21.04 13.54 5.66
CA GLU A 78 -21.94 12.47 6.13
C GLU A 78 -21.31 11.59 7.22
N HIS A 79 -20.02 11.75 7.46
CA HIS A 79 -19.22 10.90 8.35
C HIS A 79 -18.75 11.64 9.60
N ILE A 80 -18.71 12.97 9.57
CA ILE A 80 -18.35 13.78 10.74
C ILE A 80 -19.26 13.45 11.94
N GLY A 81 -18.63 13.30 13.11
CA GLY A 81 -19.30 12.97 14.37
C GLY A 81 -19.66 11.50 14.55
N ARG A 82 -19.33 10.63 13.59
CA ARG A 82 -19.57 9.18 13.68
C ARG A 82 -18.33 8.44 14.15
N SER A 83 -18.55 7.28 14.77
CA SER A 83 -17.47 6.34 15.11
C SER A 83 -16.77 5.89 13.83
N TRP A 84 -15.44 5.76 13.90
CA TRP A 84 -14.61 5.25 12.81
C TRP A 84 -14.99 3.83 12.39
N PHE A 85 -15.50 3.02 13.33
CA PHE A 85 -15.90 1.64 13.08
C PHE A 85 -17.20 1.51 12.25
N ASP A 86 -18.05 2.53 12.26
CA ASP A 86 -19.35 2.53 11.56
C ASP A 86 -19.27 2.98 10.09
N LEU A 87 -18.07 3.36 9.65
CA LEU A 87 -17.82 3.93 8.32
C LEU A 87 -17.39 2.84 7.33
N PRO A 88 -17.54 3.09 6.01
CA PRO A 88 -16.88 2.27 5.00
C PRO A 88 -15.39 2.13 5.31
N TRP A 89 -14.89 0.90 5.38
CA TRP A 89 -13.53 0.63 5.83
C TRP A 89 -12.48 1.33 4.94
N LEU A 90 -12.64 1.28 3.62
CA LEU A 90 -11.77 2.01 2.68
C LEU A 90 -11.73 3.52 2.96
N TRP A 91 -12.88 4.10 3.31
CA TRP A 91 -12.98 5.52 3.60
C TRP A 91 -12.30 5.86 4.93
N SER A 92 -12.56 5.07 5.98
CA SER A 92 -11.98 5.32 7.31
C SER A 92 -10.46 5.13 7.33
N GLU A 93 -9.94 4.15 6.60
CA GLU A 93 -8.50 3.95 6.41
C GLU A 93 -7.86 5.10 5.62
N SER A 94 -8.50 5.54 4.52
CA SER A 94 -8.04 6.71 3.76
C SER A 94 -8.03 7.98 4.61
N TRP A 95 -9.07 8.18 5.43
CA TRP A 95 -9.16 9.31 6.35
C TRP A 95 -8.07 9.25 7.43
N PHE A 96 -7.77 8.06 7.95
CA PHE A 96 -6.69 7.86 8.93
C PHE A 96 -5.35 8.35 8.38
N TYR A 97 -4.95 7.92 7.19
CA TYR A 97 -3.68 8.36 6.58
C TYR A 97 -3.67 9.87 6.31
N ARG A 98 -4.81 10.45 5.90
CA ARG A 98 -4.91 11.91 5.75
C ARG A 98 -4.71 12.65 7.07
N ARG A 99 -5.32 12.17 8.16
CA ARG A 99 -5.16 12.76 9.51
C ARG A 99 -3.75 12.54 10.05
N LEU A 100 -3.11 11.41 9.73
CA LEU A 100 -1.73 11.13 10.07
C LEU A 100 -0.78 12.14 9.41
N LEU A 101 -0.95 12.38 8.12
CA LEU A 101 -0.19 13.41 7.38
C LEU A 101 -0.41 14.82 7.96
N ASP A 102 -1.64 15.13 8.40
CA ASP A 102 -1.95 16.36 9.13
C ASP A 102 -1.16 16.47 10.43
N ALA A 103 -1.17 15.40 11.23
CA ALA A 103 -0.58 15.34 12.55
C ALA A 103 0.95 15.52 12.54
N VAL A 104 1.62 15.05 11.48
CA VAL A 104 3.07 15.24 11.30
C VAL A 104 3.41 16.59 10.65
N GLY A 105 2.41 17.38 10.23
CA GLY A 105 2.62 18.69 9.61
C GLY A 105 2.97 18.65 8.13
N TYR A 106 2.56 17.61 7.40
CA TYR A 106 2.90 17.41 5.99
C TYR A 106 2.42 18.53 5.07
N PHE A 107 1.22 19.08 5.30
CA PHE A 107 0.58 20.04 4.39
C PHE A 107 0.94 21.50 4.66
N GLY A 108 1.22 21.85 5.92
CA GLY A 108 1.43 23.22 6.35
C GLY A 108 2.89 23.69 6.23
N PRO A 109 3.15 25.00 6.26
CA PRO A 109 4.51 25.53 6.27
C PRO A 109 5.25 25.09 7.53
N GLY A 110 6.48 24.62 7.38
CA GLY A 110 7.32 24.19 8.49
C GLY A 110 8.40 23.18 8.08
N PRO A 111 9.21 22.71 9.03
CA PRO A 111 10.30 21.77 8.75
C PRO A 111 9.80 20.40 8.27
N TRP A 112 8.53 20.07 8.50
CA TRP A 112 7.91 18.79 8.14
C TRP A 112 7.07 18.85 6.86
N GLN A 113 7.00 20.02 6.21
CA GLN A 113 6.23 20.20 5.00
C GLN A 113 6.73 19.26 3.89
N GLY A 114 5.82 18.43 3.35
CA GLY A 114 6.14 17.47 2.29
C GLY A 114 7.05 16.31 2.72
N VAL A 115 7.40 16.19 4.00
CA VAL A 115 8.25 15.10 4.49
C VAL A 115 7.42 13.83 4.63
N ASP A 116 7.76 12.81 3.85
CA ASP A 116 7.10 11.49 3.92
C ASP A 116 7.42 10.79 5.25
N PRO A 117 6.42 10.57 6.14
CA PRO A 117 6.64 9.93 7.44
C PRO A 117 7.01 8.45 7.33
N PHE A 118 6.86 7.83 6.15
CA PHE A 118 7.20 6.44 5.89
C PHE A 118 8.55 6.26 5.17
N ARG A 119 9.20 7.35 4.76
CA ARG A 119 10.46 7.30 3.99
C ARG A 119 11.55 6.46 4.66
N PRO A 120 11.80 6.54 5.98
CA PRO A 120 12.84 5.73 6.61
C PRO A 120 12.60 4.23 6.44
N PHE A 121 11.35 3.78 6.51
CA PHE A 121 10.99 2.37 6.36
C PHE A 121 11.13 1.90 4.92
N LYS A 122 10.68 2.72 3.96
CA LYS A 122 10.84 2.45 2.52
C LYS A 122 12.31 2.33 2.12
N LEU A 123 13.18 3.18 2.69
CA LEU A 123 14.62 3.10 2.45
C LEU A 123 15.25 1.89 3.13
N ALA A 124 14.87 1.61 4.38
CA ALA A 124 15.38 0.43 5.09
C ALA A 124 15.01 -0.88 4.36
N GLU A 125 13.84 -0.94 3.72
CA GLU A 125 13.47 -2.07 2.84
C GLU A 125 14.34 -2.13 1.58
N LEU A 126 14.62 -1.01 0.93
CA LEU A 126 15.51 -0.97 -0.24
C LEU A 126 16.96 -1.33 0.09
N ASP A 127 17.46 -0.91 1.25
CA ASP A 127 18.83 -1.17 1.71
C ASP A 127 18.98 -2.57 2.37
N ALA A 128 17.91 -3.38 2.38
CA ALA A 128 17.92 -4.71 2.96
C ALA A 128 18.68 -5.71 2.05
N PRO A 129 19.47 -6.66 2.60
CA PRO A 129 20.18 -7.67 1.81
C PRO A 129 19.28 -8.49 0.89
N GLU A 130 18.04 -8.73 1.30
CA GLU A 130 17.04 -9.45 0.50
C GLU A 130 16.72 -8.71 -0.81
N THR A 131 16.83 -7.39 -0.85
CA THR A 131 16.68 -6.59 -2.07
C THR A 131 17.85 -6.84 -3.02
N ASP A 132 19.08 -6.90 -2.51
CA ASP A 132 20.27 -7.22 -3.33
C ASP A 132 20.19 -8.64 -3.91
N GLU A 133 19.70 -9.62 -3.14
CA GLU A 133 19.48 -10.99 -3.60
C GLU A 133 18.43 -11.07 -4.71
N GLU A 134 17.33 -10.34 -4.58
CA GLU A 134 16.31 -10.27 -5.65
C GLU A 134 16.82 -9.59 -6.91
N LEU A 135 17.57 -8.50 -6.77
CA LEU A 135 18.19 -7.82 -7.91
C LEU A 135 19.18 -8.72 -8.64
N ALA A 136 20.02 -9.46 -7.91
CA ALA A 136 20.93 -10.43 -8.50
C ALA A 136 20.19 -11.56 -9.23
N ALA A 137 19.09 -12.04 -8.67
CA ALA A 137 18.26 -13.05 -9.34
C ALA A 137 17.62 -12.49 -10.62
N LEU A 138 17.20 -11.22 -10.60
CA LEU A 138 16.69 -10.53 -11.80
C LEU A 138 17.78 -10.32 -12.86
N ASP A 139 19.04 -10.14 -12.49
CA ASP A 139 20.15 -10.10 -13.44
C ASP A 139 20.34 -11.45 -14.17
N ASP A 140 20.22 -12.57 -13.43
CA ASP A 140 20.29 -13.92 -14.02
C ASP A 140 19.14 -14.21 -15.01
N LEU A 141 18.03 -13.47 -14.90
CA LEU A 141 16.90 -13.58 -15.81
C LEU A 141 17.22 -13.06 -17.22
N ALA A 142 18.17 -12.13 -17.36
CA ALA A 142 18.48 -11.48 -18.63
C ALA A 142 18.95 -12.46 -19.72
N ASP A 143 19.55 -13.58 -19.34
CA ASP A 143 20.06 -14.61 -20.25
C ASP A 143 19.01 -15.67 -20.63
N ARG A 144 17.79 -15.61 -20.06
CA ARG A 144 16.71 -16.56 -20.30
C ARG A 144 15.90 -16.23 -21.57
N PRO A 145 15.15 -17.19 -22.15
CA PRO A 145 14.18 -16.92 -23.22
C PRO A 145 13.14 -15.85 -22.82
N ALA A 146 12.73 -15.00 -23.78
CA ALA A 146 11.86 -13.85 -23.51
C ALA A 146 10.51 -14.21 -22.87
N ASP A 147 9.95 -15.37 -23.21
CA ASP A 147 8.72 -15.89 -22.61
C ASP A 147 8.88 -16.27 -21.14
N GLU A 148 10.02 -16.88 -20.78
CA GLU A 148 10.42 -17.16 -19.40
C GLU A 148 10.64 -15.85 -18.62
N GLN A 149 11.31 -14.86 -19.23
CA GLN A 149 11.51 -13.54 -18.63
C GLN A 149 10.16 -12.87 -18.31
N ALA A 150 9.27 -12.77 -19.30
CA ALA A 150 7.95 -12.18 -19.12
C ALA A 150 7.13 -12.88 -18.03
N ALA A 151 7.23 -14.22 -17.93
CA ALA A 151 6.52 -14.98 -16.90
C ALA A 151 7.07 -14.69 -15.50
N ALA A 152 8.40 -14.71 -15.35
CA ALA A 152 9.07 -14.44 -14.09
C ALA A 152 8.79 -13.00 -13.61
N LEU A 153 8.87 -12.00 -14.51
CA LEU A 153 8.61 -10.59 -14.18
C LEU A 153 7.15 -10.34 -13.80
N LEU A 154 6.18 -10.95 -14.50
CA LEU A 154 4.77 -10.86 -14.14
C LEU A 154 4.50 -11.48 -12.75
N HIS A 155 5.12 -12.61 -12.44
CA HIS A 155 5.03 -13.19 -11.10
C HIS A 155 5.76 -12.35 -10.05
N GLY A 156 6.91 -11.74 -10.37
CA GLY A 156 7.60 -10.80 -9.50
C GLY A 156 6.70 -9.62 -9.14
N SER A 157 6.05 -9.01 -10.14
CA SER A 157 5.09 -7.92 -9.98
C SER A 157 3.90 -8.31 -9.09
N LEU A 158 3.36 -9.52 -9.27
CA LEU A 158 2.24 -10.01 -8.44
C LEU A 158 2.61 -10.21 -6.96
N TRP A 159 3.78 -10.79 -6.68
CA TRP A 159 4.14 -11.19 -5.32
C TRP A 159 4.95 -10.13 -4.59
N GLY A 160 5.54 -9.17 -5.30
CA GLY A 160 6.29 -8.05 -4.73
C GLY A 160 7.32 -8.51 -3.72
N ASN A 161 7.29 -7.91 -2.53
CA ASN A 161 8.19 -8.21 -1.41
C ASN A 161 7.97 -9.61 -0.76
N ARG A 162 7.00 -10.40 -1.27
CA ARG A 162 6.81 -11.82 -0.95
C ARG A 162 7.32 -12.75 -2.05
N ALA A 163 7.88 -12.18 -3.11
CA ALA A 163 8.45 -12.93 -4.19
C ALA A 163 9.80 -13.49 -3.73
N ASP A 164 9.83 -14.75 -3.26
CA ASP A 164 11.10 -15.48 -3.15
C ASP A 164 11.63 -15.78 -4.56
N LEU A 165 12.13 -14.75 -5.24
CA LEU A 165 12.60 -14.81 -6.63
C LEU A 165 13.90 -15.60 -6.73
N GLY A 166 14.79 -15.48 -5.73
CA GLY A 166 16.03 -16.24 -5.65
C GLY A 166 15.78 -17.76 -5.58
N PHE A 167 14.81 -18.22 -4.79
CA PHE A 167 14.45 -19.63 -4.76
C PHE A 167 13.74 -20.09 -6.05
N ARG A 168 12.94 -19.22 -6.68
CA ARG A 168 12.17 -19.58 -7.89
C ARG A 168 13.00 -19.64 -9.16
N LEU A 169 14.03 -18.80 -9.28
CA LEU A 169 14.89 -18.72 -10.46
C LEU A 169 16.02 -19.77 -10.44
N SER A 170 16.36 -20.29 -9.26
CA SER A 170 17.37 -21.36 -9.07
C SER A 170 16.81 -22.79 -9.15
N ASP A 171 15.49 -22.97 -9.11
CA ASP A 171 14.84 -24.28 -9.20
C ASP A 171 14.53 -24.62 -10.68
N GLU A 172 15.45 -25.31 -11.36
CA GLU A 172 15.33 -25.74 -12.78
C GLU A 172 14.08 -26.61 -13.06
N HIS A 173 13.36 -27.07 -12.03
CA HIS A 173 12.12 -27.84 -12.12
C HIS A 173 10.84 -27.02 -11.85
N ALA A 174 10.93 -25.69 -11.72
CA ALA A 174 9.78 -24.82 -11.46
C ALA A 174 8.72 -24.86 -12.58
N GLU A 175 9.09 -25.23 -13.81
CA GLU A 175 8.18 -25.42 -14.94
C GLU A 175 7.09 -26.48 -14.69
N ALA A 176 7.30 -27.41 -13.76
CA ALA A 176 6.39 -28.54 -13.53
C ALA A 176 5.45 -28.38 -12.33
N ARG A 177 5.56 -27.31 -11.52
CA ARG A 177 4.58 -27.02 -10.47
C ARG A 177 3.48 -26.11 -11.02
N ALA A 178 2.48 -26.76 -11.61
CA ALA A 178 1.12 -26.26 -11.56
C ALA A 178 0.79 -25.84 -10.11
N ALA A 179 0.31 -24.61 -9.94
CA ALA A 179 0.06 -23.88 -8.70
C ALA A 179 1.29 -23.20 -8.08
N VAL A 180 1.46 -21.92 -8.41
CA VAL A 180 2.08 -20.96 -7.49
C VAL A 180 1.27 -21.02 -6.19
N PRO A 181 1.83 -21.46 -5.04
CA PRO A 181 1.07 -21.62 -3.82
C PRO A 181 0.36 -20.31 -3.44
N GLY A 182 -0.97 -20.29 -3.44
CA GLY A 182 -1.77 -19.12 -3.10
C GLY A 182 -2.34 -18.33 -4.28
N LEU A 183 -1.97 -18.63 -5.54
CA LEU A 183 -2.65 -18.07 -6.70
C LEU A 183 -3.98 -18.81 -6.94
N VAL A 184 -5.09 -18.15 -6.68
CA VAL A 184 -6.44 -18.76 -6.77
C VAL A 184 -7.15 -18.48 -8.09
N ALA A 185 -6.70 -17.47 -8.85
CA ALA A 185 -7.18 -17.11 -10.18
C ALA A 185 -6.00 -16.57 -11.00
N ASP A 186 -5.85 -17.04 -12.24
CA ASP A 186 -4.73 -16.70 -13.11
C ASP A 186 -5.22 -16.35 -14.51
N ASP A 187 -5.28 -15.06 -14.81
CA ASP A 187 -5.66 -14.50 -16.11
C ASP A 187 -4.44 -14.02 -16.91
N SER A 188 -3.23 -14.49 -16.59
CA SER A 188 -1.98 -14.05 -17.23
C SER A 188 -1.99 -14.26 -18.75
N ALA A 189 -2.62 -15.32 -19.25
CA ALA A 189 -2.76 -15.57 -20.68
C ALA A 189 -3.66 -14.52 -21.37
N ALA A 190 -4.74 -14.10 -20.70
CA ALA A 190 -5.62 -13.05 -21.20
C ALA A 190 -4.92 -11.69 -21.21
N LEU A 191 -4.15 -11.39 -20.16
CA LEU A 191 -3.31 -10.20 -20.10
C LEU A 191 -2.31 -10.16 -21.27
N ARG A 192 -1.57 -11.24 -21.51
CA ARG A 192 -0.60 -11.33 -22.63
C ARG A 192 -1.26 -11.05 -23.97
N SER A 193 -2.43 -11.65 -24.23
CA SER A 193 -3.19 -11.41 -25.46
C SER A 193 -3.62 -9.95 -25.64
N LEU A 194 -3.75 -9.17 -24.57
CA LEU A 194 -4.13 -7.76 -24.63
C LEU A 194 -2.91 -6.84 -24.80
N LEU A 195 -1.73 -7.29 -24.38
CA LEU A 195 -0.48 -6.54 -24.54
C LEU A 195 0.03 -6.59 -25.98
N ASP A 196 -0.25 -7.67 -26.70
CA ASP A 196 0.07 -7.79 -28.14
C ASP A 196 -0.63 -6.69 -28.96
N GLY A 197 0.12 -5.65 -29.31
CA GLY A 197 -0.37 -4.51 -30.10
C GLY A 197 -1.00 -3.37 -29.28
N ALA A 198 -0.80 -3.33 -27.96
CA ALA A 198 -1.21 -2.21 -27.14
C ALA A 198 -0.30 -0.99 -27.35
N ASP A 199 -0.90 0.17 -27.65
CA ASP A 199 -0.16 1.44 -27.77
C ASP A 199 0.12 2.09 -26.40
N THR A 200 -0.57 1.67 -25.34
CA THR A 200 -0.47 2.30 -24.01
C THR A 200 -0.74 1.29 -22.90
N LEU A 201 0.20 1.23 -21.95
CA LEU A 201 0.07 0.52 -20.69
C LEU A 201 0.03 1.51 -19.53
N CYS A 202 -0.94 1.36 -18.62
CA CYS A 202 -1.04 2.17 -17.41
C CYS A 202 -0.84 1.27 -16.19
N LEU A 203 0.23 1.50 -15.43
CA LEU A 203 0.43 0.87 -14.13
C LEU A 203 -0.15 1.74 -13.02
N VAL A 204 -0.99 1.14 -12.17
CA VAL A 204 -1.40 1.72 -10.88
C VAL A 204 -0.60 1.00 -9.81
N ALA A 205 0.52 1.60 -9.39
CA ALA A 205 1.42 1.02 -8.40
C ALA A 205 0.80 0.97 -6.99
N ASP A 206 1.24 0.00 -6.19
CA ASP A 206 0.85 -0.15 -4.78
C ASP A 206 1.98 0.28 -3.84
N ASN A 207 2.96 -0.60 -3.54
CA ASN A 207 4.07 -0.24 -2.67
C ASN A 207 5.29 0.34 -3.41
N ALA A 208 6.05 1.17 -2.68
CA ALA A 208 7.38 1.59 -3.10
C ALA A 208 8.42 0.52 -2.75
N GLY A 209 9.68 0.79 -3.03
CA GLY A 209 10.77 -0.06 -2.58
C GLY A 209 10.88 -1.34 -3.41
N ARG A 210 11.11 -2.47 -2.73
CA ARG A 210 11.37 -3.78 -3.33
C ARG A 210 10.23 -4.25 -4.26
N GLU A 211 8.98 -3.94 -3.91
CA GLU A 211 7.81 -4.31 -4.73
C GLU A 211 7.75 -3.56 -6.07
N LEU A 212 8.19 -2.31 -6.14
CA LEU A 212 8.13 -1.51 -7.36
C LEU A 212 9.17 -1.96 -8.40
N VAL A 213 10.24 -2.61 -7.98
CA VAL A 213 11.33 -3.06 -8.88
C VAL A 213 10.82 -4.01 -9.96
N PRO A 214 10.16 -5.15 -9.65
CA PRO A 214 9.66 -6.05 -10.67
C PRO A 214 8.57 -5.44 -11.55
N ASP A 215 7.77 -4.48 -11.06
CA ASP A 215 6.82 -3.71 -11.88
C ASP A 215 7.54 -2.92 -12.97
N LEU A 216 8.61 -2.20 -12.61
CA LEU A 216 9.40 -1.41 -13.54
C LEU A 216 10.13 -2.27 -14.57
N LEU A 217 10.64 -3.43 -14.14
CA LEU A 217 11.30 -4.37 -15.04
C LEU A 217 10.30 -5.04 -15.98
N LEU A 218 9.10 -5.39 -15.51
CA LEU A 218 8.02 -5.86 -16.36
C LEU A 218 7.69 -4.81 -17.42
N ILE A 219 7.49 -3.54 -17.04
CA ILE A 219 7.24 -2.45 -18.00
C ILE A 219 8.38 -2.30 -19.00
N ALA A 220 9.64 -2.42 -18.58
CA ALA A 220 10.79 -2.30 -19.46
C ALA A 220 10.92 -3.49 -20.44
N HIS A 221 10.38 -4.66 -20.07
CA HIS A 221 10.39 -5.87 -20.88
C HIS A 221 9.25 -5.91 -21.92
N LEU A 222 8.10 -5.31 -21.60
CA LEU A 222 6.92 -5.21 -22.48
C LEU A 222 7.12 -4.21 -23.63
#